data_AF-A0A060YPR7-F1
#
_entry.id   AF-A0A060YPR7-F1
#
_cell.length_a   1.000
_cell.length_b   1.000
_cell.length_c   1.000
_cell.angle_alpha   90.00
_cell.angle_beta   90.00
_cell.angle_gamma   90.00
#
_symmetry.space_group_name_H-M   'P 1'
#
loop_
_entity.id
_entity.type
_entity.pdbx_description
1 polymer ?
#
loop_
_entity_poly.entity_id
_entity_poly.type
_entity_poly.pdbx_seq_one_letter_code
_entity_poly.pdbx_strand_id
1 'polypeptide(L)'
;MPGKPGIICVEGPQSACEDFWARVKVLTWKKIIIRHREDVAVDSRSAEASVADNTDSLRRFTGFEEAMFDPHGNRGNHMNLGQLYQYLNERGCGDVFQLYFGIEGR
;
A
#
# COMPACT_ATOMS: atom_id res chain seq x y z
N MET A 1 8.54 -15.17 -8.16
CA MET A 1 7.23 -15.78 -7.87
C MET A 1 7.37 -17.28 -8.14
N PRO A 2 6.74 -18.26 -7.46
CA PRO A 2 5.79 -18.26 -6.33
C PRO A 2 6.49 -18.18 -4.97
N GLY A 3 5.77 -17.82 -3.90
CA GLY A 3 6.29 -17.84 -2.51
C GLY A 3 7.04 -16.58 -2.04
N LYS A 4 7.19 -15.56 -2.88
CA LYS A 4 7.74 -14.25 -2.45
C LYS A 4 6.64 -13.41 -1.79
N PRO A 5 6.94 -12.70 -0.69
CA PRO A 5 5.98 -11.79 -0.06
C PRO A 5 5.67 -10.63 -1.00
N GLY A 6 4.38 -10.32 -1.15
CA GLY A 6 3.88 -9.14 -1.84
C GLY A 6 3.23 -8.18 -0.85
N ILE A 7 3.09 -6.92 -1.25
CA ILE A 7 2.40 -5.88 -0.50
C ILE A 7 1.20 -5.44 -1.35
N ILE A 8 0.05 -5.29 -0.72
CA ILE A 8 -1.16 -4.73 -1.32
C ILE A 8 -1.48 -3.46 -0.54
N CYS A 9 -1.49 -2.33 -1.23
CA CYS A 9 -1.94 -1.05 -0.68
C CYS A 9 -3.37 -0.79 -1.15
N VAL A 10 -4.26 -0.43 -0.22
CA VAL A 10 -5.67 -0.13 -0.51
C VAL A 10 -6.02 1.15 0.21
N GLU A 11 -6.56 2.11 -0.53
CA GLU A 11 -6.93 3.43 -0.03
C GLU A 11 -8.36 3.75 -0.47
N GLY A 12 -9.12 4.40 0.41
CA GLY A 12 -10.49 4.79 0.13
C GLY A 12 -11.34 4.87 1.40
N PRO A 13 -12.67 5.01 1.24
CA PRO A 13 -13.61 5.00 2.35
C PRO A 13 -13.48 3.70 3.16
N GLN A 14 -13.61 3.82 4.49
CA GLN A 14 -13.44 2.68 5.41
C GLN A 14 -14.27 1.46 4.99
N SER A 15 -15.55 1.64 4.64
CA SER A 15 -16.43 0.56 4.21
C SER A 15 -15.91 -0.16 2.97
N ALA A 16 -15.41 0.59 1.98
CA ALA A 16 -14.85 0.02 0.75
C ALA A 16 -13.57 -0.78 1.01
N CYS A 17 -12.70 -0.26 1.89
CA CYS A 17 -11.48 -0.96 2.32
C CYS A 17 -11.80 -2.25 3.09
N GLU A 18 -12.79 -2.24 3.98
CA GLU A 18 -13.24 -3.41 4.73
C GLU A 18 -13.87 -4.46 3.81
N ASP A 19 -14.70 -4.04 2.85
CA ASP A 19 -15.28 -4.91 1.84
C ASP A 19 -14.20 -5.55 0.95
N PHE A 20 -13.19 -4.76 0.55
CA PHE A 20 -12.04 -5.29 -0.21
C PHE A 20 -11.28 -6.32 0.60
N TRP A 21 -10.97 -6.03 1.86
CA TRP A 21 -10.28 -6.95 2.75
C TRP A 21 -11.08 -8.23 2.97
N ALA A 22 -12.39 -8.13 3.16
CA ALA A 22 -13.28 -9.28 3.31
C ALA A 22 -13.22 -10.24 2.12
N ARG A 23 -13.12 -9.71 0.89
CA ARG A 23 -12.95 -10.49 -0.34
C ARG A 23 -11.55 -11.05 -0.52
N VAL A 24 -10.51 -10.23 -0.32
CA VAL A 24 -9.12 -10.65 -0.56
C VAL A 24 -8.67 -11.69 0.46
N LYS A 25 -9.02 -11.57 1.74
CA LYS A 25 -8.51 -12.46 2.80
C LYS A 25 -8.90 -13.94 2.62
N VAL A 26 -9.99 -14.23 1.89
CA VAL A 26 -10.51 -15.59 1.70
C VAL A 26 -10.01 -16.29 0.43
N LEU A 27 -9.17 -15.63 -0.37
CA LEU A 27 -8.52 -16.26 -1.52
C LEU A 27 -7.42 -17.24 -1.05
N THR A 28 -6.83 -17.97 -2.00
CA THR A 28 -5.86 -19.06 -1.75
C THR A 28 -4.45 -18.56 -1.39
N TRP A 29 -4.35 -17.67 -0.40
CA TRP A 29 -3.07 -17.19 0.12
C TRP A 29 -2.46 -18.21 1.09
N LYS A 30 -1.13 -18.36 1.06
CA LYS A 30 -0.41 -19.12 2.10
C LYS A 30 -0.48 -18.40 3.46
N LYS A 31 -0.38 -17.06 3.44
CA LYS A 31 -0.54 -16.17 4.59
C LYS A 31 -0.82 -14.77 4.07
N ILE A 32 -1.87 -14.14 4.58
CA ILE A 32 -2.19 -12.73 4.33
C ILE A 32 -2.55 -12.07 5.65
N ILE A 33 -2.00 -10.89 5.91
CA ILE A 33 -2.20 -10.15 7.16
C ILE A 33 -2.20 -8.65 6.86
N ILE A 34 -2.98 -7.89 7.62
CA ILE A 34 -2.87 -6.44 7.66
C ILE A 34 -1.67 -6.10 8.53
N ARG A 35 -0.67 -5.44 7.96
CA ARG A 35 0.54 -5.01 8.66
C ARG A 35 0.47 -3.56 9.10
N HIS A 36 -0.23 -2.73 8.33
CA HIS A 36 -0.41 -1.32 8.56
C HIS A 36 -1.84 -0.94 8.20
N ARG A 37 -2.45 -0.10 9.03
CA ARG A 37 -3.76 0.50 8.82
C ARG A 37 -3.70 1.91 9.38
N GLU A 38 -4.02 2.88 8.53
CA GLU A 38 -4.17 4.28 8.91
C GLU A 38 -5.62 4.68 8.63
N ASP A 39 -6.31 5.20 9.64
CA ASP A 39 -7.67 5.71 9.51
C ASP A 39 -7.63 7.23 9.73
N VAL A 40 -8.05 8.01 8.74
CA VAL A 40 -8.09 9.48 8.79
C VAL A 40 -9.54 9.93 8.87
N ALA A 41 -9.88 10.72 9.89
CA ALA A 41 -11.21 11.31 10.00
C ALA A 41 -11.37 12.45 8.98
N VAL A 42 -12.22 12.22 7.98
CA VAL A 42 -12.59 13.24 6.99
C VAL A 42 -13.71 14.09 7.60
N ASP A 43 -13.39 15.31 8.06
CA ASP A 43 -14.40 16.21 8.63
C ASP A 43 -15.32 16.71 7.52
N SER A 44 -16.59 16.29 7.56
CA SER A 44 -17.61 16.60 6.56
C SER A 44 -18.21 18.00 6.72
N ARG A 45 -17.59 18.89 7.51
CA ARG A 45 -18.10 20.22 7.86
C ARG A 45 -17.62 21.36 6.97
N SER A 46 -16.61 21.17 6.13
CA SER A 46 -16.25 22.15 5.10
C SER A 46 -17.24 22.05 3.94
N ALA A 47 -18.28 22.89 4.00
CA ALA A 47 -19.46 22.89 3.13
C ALA A 47 -19.22 23.23 1.63
N GLU A 48 -18.00 23.12 1.13
CA GLU A 48 -17.61 23.60 -0.21
C GLU A 48 -16.83 22.57 -1.05
N ALA A 49 -16.30 21.49 -0.45
CA ALA A 49 -15.65 20.40 -1.18
C ALA A 49 -16.45 19.10 -1.03
N SER A 50 -16.70 18.38 -2.13
CA SER A 50 -17.42 17.11 -2.06
C SER A 50 -16.60 16.08 -1.25
N VAL A 51 -17.25 15.11 -0.60
CA VAL A 51 -16.58 14.03 0.14
C VAL A 51 -15.57 13.29 -0.77
N ALA A 52 -15.84 13.25 -2.07
CA ALA A 52 -14.95 12.70 -3.08
C ALA A 52 -13.65 13.52 -3.23
N ASP A 53 -13.74 14.85 -3.27
CA ASP A 53 -12.57 15.75 -3.40
C ASP A 53 -11.65 15.67 -2.17
N ASN A 54 -12.22 15.55 -0.98
CA ASN A 54 -11.44 15.44 0.26
C ASN A 54 -10.81 14.04 0.45
N THR A 55 -11.39 13.01 -0.18
CA THR A 55 -10.78 11.68 -0.18
C THR A 55 -9.65 11.62 -1.21
N ASP A 56 -9.78 12.28 -2.36
CA ASP A 56 -8.77 12.26 -3.42
C ASP A 56 -7.49 13.01 -3.03
N SER A 57 -7.59 14.08 -2.23
CA SER A 57 -6.43 14.80 -1.68
C SER A 57 -5.62 13.99 -0.66
N LEU A 58 -6.24 12.98 -0.02
CA LEU A 58 -5.60 12.10 0.96
C LEU A 58 -5.02 10.83 0.32
N ARG A 59 -5.40 10.52 -0.92
CA ARG A 59 -4.93 9.32 -1.62
C ARG A 59 -3.51 9.52 -2.11
N ARG A 60 -2.66 8.53 -1.83
CA ARG A 60 -1.27 8.50 -2.29
C ARG A 60 -1.14 7.67 -3.57
N PHE A 61 -2.05 6.71 -3.77
CA PHE A 61 -2.12 5.88 -4.98
C PHE A 61 -3.32 6.22 -5.86
N THR A 62 -3.01 6.48 -7.13
CA THR A 62 -3.99 6.74 -8.18
C THR A 62 -4.20 5.47 -9.01
N GLY A 63 -5.46 5.04 -9.17
CA GLY A 63 -5.79 3.82 -9.91
C GLY A 63 -5.44 2.52 -9.18
N PHE A 64 -5.53 1.41 -9.91
CA PHE A 64 -5.10 0.08 -9.46
C PHE A 64 -4.02 -0.42 -10.41
N GLU A 65 -2.77 -0.41 -9.93
CA GLU A 65 -1.60 -0.76 -10.72
C GLU A 65 -0.76 -1.82 -10.00
N GLU A 66 -0.24 -2.77 -10.76
CA GLU A 66 0.72 -3.74 -10.26
C GLU A 66 2.14 -3.22 -10.51
N ALA A 67 2.85 -2.86 -9.45
CA ALA A 67 4.25 -2.49 -9.52
C ALA A 67 5.14 -3.73 -9.37
N MET A 68 5.87 -4.08 -10.42
CA MET A 68 6.87 -5.15 -10.39
C MET A 68 8.26 -4.55 -10.30
N PHE A 69 8.97 -4.81 -9.20
CA PHE A 69 10.36 -4.40 -9.01
C PHE A 69 11.27 -5.57 -9.39
N ASP A 70 12.11 -5.38 -10.40
CA ASP A 70 12.91 -6.47 -10.94
C ASP A 70 13.85 -7.06 -9.89
N PRO A 71 13.99 -8.40 -9.86
CA PRO A 71 14.92 -9.03 -8.94
C PRO A 71 16.37 -8.70 -9.34
N HIS A 72 17.16 -8.21 -8.39
CA HIS A 72 18.58 -7.93 -8.60
C HIS A 72 19.45 -9.02 -7.93
N GLY A 73 20.50 -9.48 -8.63
CA GLY A 73 21.49 -10.42 -8.13
C GLY A 73 21.47 -11.82 -8.77
N ASN A 74 22.62 -12.49 -8.79
CA ASN A 74 22.93 -13.74 -9.51
C ASN A 74 22.04 -14.95 -9.16
N ARG A 75 21.13 -14.82 -8.18
CA ARG A 75 20.18 -15.85 -7.74
C ARG A 75 18.71 -15.45 -7.92
N GLY A 76 18.39 -14.24 -8.42
CA GLY A 76 17.00 -13.82 -8.71
C GLY A 76 16.03 -13.82 -7.52
N ASN A 77 16.53 -13.96 -6.29
CA ASN A 77 15.71 -14.26 -5.11
C ASN A 77 15.34 -13.01 -4.30
N HIS A 78 16.00 -11.87 -4.52
CA HIS A 78 15.71 -10.62 -3.83
C HIS A 78 15.03 -9.64 -4.79
N MET A 79 13.85 -9.15 -4.40
CA MET A 79 13.27 -7.95 -5.02
C MET A 79 14.22 -6.78 -4.77
N ASN A 80 14.33 -5.84 -5.71
CA ASN A 80 15.11 -4.62 -5.47
C ASN A 80 14.38 -3.74 -4.45
N LEU A 81 14.75 -3.90 -3.17
CA LEU A 81 14.21 -3.11 -2.07
C LEU A 81 14.48 -1.60 -2.24
N GLY A 82 15.56 -1.22 -2.92
CA GLY A 82 15.87 0.17 -3.24
C GLY A 82 14.85 0.79 -4.20
N GLN A 83 14.44 0.05 -5.24
CA GLN A 83 13.38 0.50 -6.16
C GLN A 83 12.02 0.59 -5.46
N LEU A 84 11.70 -0.38 -4.59
CA LEU A 84 10.49 -0.31 -3.75
C LEU A 84 10.52 0.91 -2.82
N TYR A 85 11.66 1.19 -2.18
CA TYR A 85 11.81 2.35 -1.30
C TYR A 85 11.64 3.66 -2.07
N GLN A 86 12.28 3.81 -3.23
CA GLN A 86 12.13 4.97 -4.10
C GLN A 86 10.66 5.17 -4.50
N TYR A 87 9.99 4.12 -4.95
CA TYR A 87 8.57 4.16 -5.32
C TYR A 87 7.67 4.58 -4.15
N LEU A 88 7.89 4.04 -2.95
CA LEU A 88 7.13 4.44 -1.77
C LEU A 88 7.43 5.88 -1.37
N ASN A 89 8.68 6.32 -1.45
CA ASN A 89 9.10 7.67 -1.08
C ASN A 89 8.54 8.73 -2.05
N GLU A 90 8.52 8.45 -3.36
CA GLU A 90 7.89 9.30 -4.38
C GLU A 90 6.38 9.50 -4.12
N ARG A 91 5.72 8.51 -3.51
CA ARG A 91 4.30 8.54 -3.13
C ARG A 91 4.07 9.06 -1.71
N GLY A 92 5.13 9.46 -0.99
CA GLY A 92 5.05 9.93 0.40
C GLY A 92 4.83 8.84 1.45
N CYS A 93 4.96 7.56 1.11
CA CYS A 93 4.79 6.38 1.99
C CYS A 93 6.12 5.76 2.45
N GLY A 94 7.20 6.54 2.52
CA GLY A 94 8.54 6.02 2.85
C GLY A 94 8.62 5.43 4.26
N ASP A 95 7.82 5.92 5.19
CA ASP A 95 7.67 5.45 6.58
C ASP A 95 7.21 3.99 6.67
N VAL A 96 6.33 3.59 5.75
CA VAL A 96 5.80 2.22 5.66
C VAL A 96 6.92 1.22 5.33
N PHE A 97 7.98 1.64 4.64
CA PHE A 97 9.13 0.78 4.36
C PHE A 97 9.86 0.35 5.64
N GLN A 98 10.09 1.28 6.57
CA GLN A 98 10.71 0.99 7.86
C GLN A 98 9.82 0.04 8.68
N LEU A 99 8.51 0.21 8.63
CA LEU A 99 7.55 -0.67 9.31
C LEU A 99 7.60 -2.12 8.79
N TYR A 100 7.74 -2.29 7.48
CA TYR A 100 7.76 -3.63 6.85
C TYR A 100 9.09 -4.36 7.02
N PHE A 101 10.21 -3.64 6.91
CA PHE A 101 11.54 -4.26 6.83
C PHE A 101 12.41 -4.02 8.07
N GLY A 102 12.03 -3.09 8.95
CA GLY A 102 12.81 -2.74 10.14
C GLY A 102 14.15 -2.05 9.82
N ILE A 103 14.30 -1.54 8.60
CA ILE A 103 15.51 -0.90 8.10
C ILE A 103 15.16 0.57 7.83
N GLU A 104 15.91 1.50 8.42
CA GLU A 104 15.85 2.91 8.03
C GLU A 104 16.43 3.05 6.62
N GLY A 105 15.63 3.58 5.69
CA GLY A 105 16.08 3.86 4.32
C GLY A 105 17.24 4.85 4.37
N ARG A 106 18.44 4.40 3.97
CA ARG A 106 19.66 5.20 3.94
C ARG A 106 20.04 5.56 2.52
#